data_AF-A0AAD6ABH3-F1
#
_entry.id   AF-A0AAD6ABH3-F1
#
_cell.length_a   1.000
_cell.length_b   1.000
_cell.length_c   1.000
_cell.angle_alpha   90.00
_cell.angle_beta   90.00
_cell.angle_gamma   90.00
#
_symmetry.space_group_name_H-M   'P 1'
#
loop_
_entity.id
_entity.type
_entity.pdbx_description
1 polymer ?
#
loop_
_entity_poly.entity_id
_entity_poly.type
_entity_poly.pdbx_seq_one_letter_code
_entity_poly.pdbx_strand_id
1 'polypeptide(L)'
;MLQLPEALSQAGLQFSGATEEDFDEIMVMSQGLHGGLDYLPTRYMDWLQETNRTVILARKQGKVIALESVFVIDDGETMLLQGLRVAPQERGKGVAGVLQRFCSDLVKSKFPDVKVTRLTRVQLLPKDSQKYRLITKQGVLLVRFRAEELKLRLSDLGLGDIQSSLSTSFKPPPVRLDNTAVRRLYLTSDRMLGVLPNATIIQNWQPFKLLPSNMAILLKKDIDWMVDDVANPTVTSLCTFPFRVPIGDDW
;
A
#
# COMPACT_ATOMS: atom_id res chain seq x y z
N MET A 1 -9.61 12.52 -23.00
CA MET A 1 -10.70 11.69 -22.43
C MET A 1 -10.27 10.23 -22.50
N LEU A 2 -10.24 9.53 -21.36
CA LEU A 2 -9.99 8.09 -21.31
C LEU A 2 -11.20 7.34 -21.90
N GLN A 3 -11.00 6.59 -22.99
CA GLN A 3 -11.99 5.62 -23.46
C GLN A 3 -11.86 4.37 -22.59
N LEU A 4 -12.86 4.15 -21.74
CA LEU A 4 -13.02 2.89 -21.00
C LEU A 4 -13.54 1.82 -21.98
N PRO A 5 -13.12 0.55 -21.85
CA PRO A 5 -13.74 -0.55 -22.58
C PRO A 5 -15.25 -0.56 -22.32
N GLU A 6 -16.06 -0.84 -23.36
CA GLU A 6 -17.47 -1.18 -23.18
C GLU A 6 -17.56 -2.45 -22.33
N ALA A 7 -17.66 -2.28 -21.01
CA ALA A 7 -17.90 -3.39 -20.12
C ALA A 7 -19.31 -3.91 -20.36
N LEU A 8 -19.40 -5.13 -20.87
CA LEU A 8 -20.63 -5.93 -20.83
C LEU A 8 -21.25 -5.79 -19.44
N SER A 9 -22.53 -5.40 -19.39
CA SER A 9 -23.31 -5.19 -18.17
C SER A 9 -23.58 -6.51 -17.42
N GLN A 10 -22.55 -7.26 -17.05
CA GLN A 10 -22.71 -8.38 -16.14
C GLN A 10 -23.16 -7.81 -14.79
N ALA A 11 -24.42 -8.09 -14.43
CA ALA A 11 -25.11 -7.65 -13.21
C ALA A 11 -25.60 -6.19 -13.14
N GLY A 12 -25.72 -5.47 -14.27
CA GLY A 12 -26.29 -4.11 -14.28
C GLY A 12 -25.38 -3.05 -13.61
N LEU A 13 -24.07 -3.32 -13.57
CA LEU A 13 -23.06 -2.39 -13.10
C LEU A 13 -22.53 -1.54 -14.25
N GLN A 14 -22.25 -0.28 -13.96
CA GLN A 14 -21.56 0.66 -14.84
C GLN A 14 -20.20 0.98 -14.24
N PHE A 15 -19.16 1.14 -15.07
CA PHE A 15 -17.82 1.44 -14.59
C PHE A 15 -17.33 2.79 -15.12
N SER A 16 -16.65 3.54 -14.26
CA SER A 16 -16.11 4.87 -14.57
C SER A 16 -14.80 5.11 -13.85
N GLY A 17 -13.94 5.97 -14.41
CA GLY A 17 -12.83 6.53 -13.64
C GLY A 17 -13.38 7.46 -12.55
N ALA A 18 -12.76 7.44 -11.38
CA ALA A 18 -13.12 8.34 -10.28
C ALA A 18 -12.60 9.76 -10.54
N THR A 19 -13.30 10.74 -10.01
CA THR A 19 -13.01 12.17 -10.10
C THR A 19 -13.06 12.81 -8.72
N GLU A 20 -12.64 14.06 -8.59
CA GLU A 20 -12.72 14.80 -7.32
C GLU A 20 -14.17 14.91 -6.81
N GLU A 21 -15.15 15.00 -7.71
CA GLU A 21 -16.58 15.09 -7.39
C GLU A 21 -17.14 13.83 -6.71
N ASP A 22 -16.47 12.69 -6.88
CA ASP A 22 -16.88 11.41 -6.30
C ASP A 22 -16.48 11.24 -4.83
N PHE A 23 -15.69 12.17 -4.28
CA PHE A 23 -15.07 12.04 -2.96
C PHE A 23 -16.10 11.72 -1.88
N ASP A 24 -17.18 12.49 -1.79
CA ASP A 24 -18.17 12.36 -0.73
C ASP A 24 -18.89 11.00 -0.78
N GLU A 25 -19.32 10.55 -1.96
CA GLU A 25 -19.95 9.23 -2.13
C GLU A 25 -19.01 8.08 -1.73
N ILE A 26 -17.72 8.21 -2.05
CA ILE A 26 -16.69 7.23 -1.66
C ILE A 26 -16.49 7.23 -0.16
N MET A 27 -16.44 8.41 0.48
CA MET A 27 -16.22 8.53 1.92
C MET A 27 -17.35 7.89 2.72
N VAL A 28 -18.59 7.95 2.23
CA VAL A 28 -19.72 7.22 2.83
C VAL A 28 -19.46 5.70 2.87
N MET A 29 -18.86 5.12 1.82
CA MET A 29 -18.49 3.70 1.82
C MET A 29 -17.31 3.36 2.74
N SER A 30 -16.50 4.38 3.08
CA SER A 30 -15.33 4.27 3.96
C SER A 30 -15.66 4.38 5.45
N GLN A 31 -16.87 4.80 5.81
CA GLN A 31 -17.30 4.92 7.20
C GLN A 31 -17.14 3.61 7.99
N GLY A 32 -16.51 3.71 9.17
CA GLY A 32 -16.26 2.58 10.07
C GLY A 32 -15.19 1.59 9.61
N LEU A 33 -14.58 1.78 8.43
CA LEU A 33 -13.47 0.94 8.00
C LEU A 33 -12.22 1.19 8.84
N HIS A 34 -11.45 0.14 9.07
CA HIS A 34 -10.22 0.18 9.86
C HIS A 34 -10.42 0.76 11.29
N GLY A 35 -11.62 0.63 11.85
CA GLY A 35 -11.94 1.19 13.17
C GLY A 35 -11.86 2.71 13.20
N GLY A 36 -12.32 3.37 12.13
CA GLY A 36 -12.26 4.83 11.96
C GLY A 36 -10.93 5.34 11.40
N LEU A 37 -9.92 4.47 11.28
CA LEU A 37 -8.58 4.82 10.79
C LEU A 37 -8.41 4.60 9.28
N ASP A 38 -9.43 4.92 8.47
CA ASP A 38 -9.30 4.76 7.02
C ASP A 38 -8.29 5.76 6.44
N TYR A 39 -7.32 5.23 5.69
CA TYR A 39 -6.28 6.03 5.02
C TYR A 39 -6.75 6.61 3.69
N LEU A 40 -7.81 6.05 3.09
CA LEU A 40 -8.27 6.43 1.75
C LEU A 40 -8.57 7.93 1.62
N PRO A 41 -9.25 8.61 2.57
CA PRO A 41 -9.52 10.04 2.46
C PRO A 41 -8.24 10.87 2.25
N THR A 42 -7.16 10.56 2.97
CA THR A 42 -5.89 11.27 2.88
C THR A 42 -5.09 10.92 1.63
N ARG A 43 -5.41 9.82 0.96
CA ARG A 43 -4.68 9.34 -0.23
C ARG A 43 -5.42 9.59 -1.55
N TYR A 44 -6.70 9.89 -1.49
CA TYR A 44 -7.56 9.93 -2.67
C TYR A 44 -7.06 10.92 -3.73
N MET A 45 -6.77 12.15 -3.33
CA MET A 45 -6.30 13.18 -4.26
C MET A 45 -4.95 12.84 -4.87
N ASP A 46 -4.00 12.37 -4.06
CA ASP A 46 -2.69 11.88 -4.55
C ASP A 46 -2.89 10.76 -5.59
N TRP A 47 -3.84 9.85 -5.36
CA TRP A 47 -4.11 8.75 -6.26
C TRP A 47 -4.67 9.17 -7.62
N LEU A 48 -5.45 10.26 -7.68
CA LEU A 48 -5.97 10.78 -8.94
C LEU A 48 -4.86 11.41 -9.80
N GLN A 49 -3.78 11.92 -9.17
CA GLN A 49 -2.66 12.56 -9.84
C GLN A 49 -1.49 11.60 -10.12
N GLU A 50 -1.47 10.41 -9.50
CA GLU A 50 -0.39 9.45 -9.65
C GLU A 50 -0.35 8.84 -11.06
N THR A 51 0.80 8.96 -11.73
CA THR A 51 0.99 8.41 -13.07
C THR A 51 0.84 6.89 -13.05
N ASN A 52 0.22 6.31 -14.08
CA ASN A 52 -0.06 4.86 -14.17
C ASN A 52 -0.98 4.29 -13.08
N ARG A 53 -1.58 5.17 -12.25
CA ARG A 53 -2.69 4.81 -11.38
C ARG A 53 -4.00 5.19 -12.04
N THR A 54 -5.03 4.40 -11.77
CA THR A 54 -6.41 4.75 -12.08
C THR A 54 -7.29 4.28 -10.93
N VAL A 55 -8.19 5.14 -10.47
CA VAL A 55 -9.21 4.76 -9.49
C VAL A 55 -10.49 4.49 -10.26
N ILE A 56 -11.05 3.29 -10.10
CA ILE A 56 -12.24 2.82 -10.83
C ILE A 56 -13.40 2.72 -9.86
N LEU A 57 -14.55 3.22 -10.29
CA LEU A 57 -15.82 3.13 -9.58
C LEU A 57 -16.71 2.12 -10.27
N ALA A 58 -17.46 1.35 -9.47
CA ALA A 58 -18.64 0.64 -9.95
C ALA A 58 -19.88 1.38 -9.48
N ARG A 59 -20.79 1.63 -10.42
CA ARG A 59 -22.07 2.30 -10.19
C ARG A 59 -23.23 1.36 -10.45
N LYS A 60 -24.31 1.59 -9.72
CA LYS A 60 -25.59 0.91 -9.92
C LYS A 60 -26.70 1.94 -9.74
N GLN A 61 -27.52 2.13 -10.79
CA GLN A 61 -28.55 3.17 -10.82
C GLN A 61 -27.98 4.57 -10.51
N GLY A 62 -26.83 4.90 -11.12
CA GLY A 62 -26.14 6.19 -10.96
C GLY A 62 -25.29 6.34 -9.70
N LYS A 63 -25.54 5.57 -8.64
CA LYS A 63 -24.83 5.68 -7.35
C LYS A 63 -23.53 4.89 -7.34
N VAL A 64 -22.47 5.42 -6.72
CA VAL A 64 -21.25 4.65 -6.44
C VAL A 64 -21.56 3.56 -5.42
N ILE A 65 -21.21 2.31 -5.76
CA ILE A 65 -21.38 1.16 -4.87
C ILE A 65 -20.10 0.38 -4.61
N ALA A 66 -19.04 0.63 -5.38
CA ALA A 66 -17.73 0.08 -5.12
C ALA A 66 -16.63 0.95 -5.73
N LEU A 67 -15.42 0.83 -5.18
CA LEU A 67 -14.21 1.49 -5.65
C LEU A 67 -13.04 0.51 -5.61
N GLU A 68 -12.14 0.59 -6.57
CA GLU A 68 -10.82 -0.05 -6.51
C GLU A 68 -9.79 0.78 -7.28
N SER A 69 -8.59 0.96 -6.72
CA SER A 69 -7.46 1.57 -7.42
C SER A 69 -6.61 0.48 -8.07
N VAL A 70 -6.31 0.68 -9.36
CA VAL A 70 -5.29 -0.06 -10.11
C VAL A 70 -4.04 0.81 -10.24
N PHE A 71 -2.87 0.25 -9.98
CA PHE A 71 -1.59 0.94 -10.14
C PHE A 71 -0.60 0.05 -10.89
N VAL A 72 -0.16 0.47 -12.07
CA VAL A 72 0.78 -0.30 -12.90
C VAL A 72 2.21 0.07 -12.53
N ILE A 73 2.96 -0.94 -12.08
CA ILE A 73 4.31 -0.83 -11.52
C ILE A 73 5.22 -1.91 -12.12
N ASP A 74 6.46 -2.01 -11.63
CA ASP A 74 7.45 -3.00 -12.08
C ASP A 74 7.69 -2.94 -13.60
N ASP A 75 8.00 -1.76 -14.12
CA ASP A 75 8.21 -1.52 -15.57
C ASP A 75 7.01 -1.91 -16.47
N GLY A 76 5.80 -1.86 -15.93
CA GLY A 76 4.59 -2.20 -16.68
C GLY A 76 4.21 -3.67 -16.61
N GLU A 77 4.92 -4.50 -15.85
CA GLU A 77 4.64 -5.93 -15.77
C GLU A 77 3.62 -6.31 -14.70
N THR A 78 3.37 -5.44 -13.72
CA THR A 78 2.57 -5.73 -12.54
C THR A 78 1.45 -4.72 -12.36
N MET A 79 0.21 -5.21 -12.22
CA MET A 79 -0.91 -4.43 -11.71
C MET A 79 -1.04 -4.62 -10.20
N LEU A 80 -1.00 -3.53 -9.45
CA LEU A 80 -1.28 -3.51 -8.02
C LEU A 80 -2.71 -3.01 -7.76
N LEU A 81 -3.53 -3.86 -7.13
CA LEU A 81 -4.87 -3.49 -6.67
C LEU A 81 -4.80 -2.95 -5.23
N GLN A 82 -5.45 -1.82 -4.98
CA GLN A 82 -5.46 -1.17 -3.68
C GLN A 82 -6.79 -0.49 -3.39
N GLY A 83 -7.13 -0.39 -2.10
CA GLY A 83 -8.25 0.44 -1.66
C GLY A 83 -9.63 -0.11 -2.04
N LEU A 84 -9.78 -1.43 -2.26
CA LEU A 84 -11.08 -2.03 -2.56
C LEU A 84 -12.11 -1.62 -1.49
N ARG A 85 -13.23 -1.08 -1.95
CA ARG A 85 -14.42 -0.74 -1.15
C ARG A 85 -15.65 -1.30 -1.85
N VAL A 86 -16.57 -1.83 -1.07
CA VAL A 86 -17.92 -2.18 -1.54
C VAL A 86 -18.91 -1.69 -0.49
N ALA A 87 -19.93 -0.97 -0.95
CA ALA A 87 -21.02 -0.48 -0.11
C ALA A 87 -21.60 -1.62 0.73
N PRO A 88 -21.84 -1.43 2.04
CA PRO A 88 -22.28 -2.50 2.95
C PRO A 88 -23.44 -3.35 2.40
N GLN A 89 -24.45 -2.70 1.84
CA GLN A 89 -25.63 -3.32 1.26
C GLN A 89 -25.39 -4.12 -0.02
N GLU A 90 -24.23 -3.98 -0.66
CA GLU A 90 -23.84 -4.72 -1.88
C GLU A 90 -22.75 -5.78 -1.61
N ARG A 91 -22.29 -5.92 -0.37
CA ARG A 91 -21.33 -6.97 0.03
C ARG A 91 -21.97 -8.36 -0.08
N GLY A 92 -21.14 -9.38 -0.34
CA GLY A 92 -21.60 -10.76 -0.51
C GLY A 92 -22.27 -11.08 -1.86
N LYS A 93 -22.51 -10.08 -2.71
CA LYS A 93 -23.18 -10.24 -4.02
C LYS A 93 -22.22 -10.36 -5.22
N GLY A 94 -20.93 -10.53 -4.96
CA GLY A 94 -19.91 -10.70 -6.00
C GLY A 94 -19.40 -9.40 -6.66
N VAL A 95 -19.86 -8.21 -6.25
CA VAL A 95 -19.47 -6.90 -6.84
C VAL A 95 -17.96 -6.72 -6.95
N ALA A 96 -17.20 -7.02 -5.88
CA ALA A 96 -15.74 -6.93 -5.88
C ALA A 96 -15.10 -7.79 -6.99
N GLY A 97 -15.61 -9.00 -7.21
CA GLY A 97 -15.08 -9.90 -8.24
C GLY A 97 -15.42 -9.45 -9.66
N VAL A 98 -16.54 -8.75 -9.87
CA VAL A 98 -16.86 -8.14 -11.17
C VAL A 98 -15.94 -6.93 -11.41
N LEU A 99 -15.79 -6.06 -10.41
CA LEU A 99 -14.92 -4.89 -10.47
C LEU A 99 -13.45 -5.27 -10.75
N GLN A 100 -12.92 -6.29 -10.05
CA GLN A 100 -11.55 -6.77 -10.26
C GLN A 100 -11.32 -7.34 -11.66
N ARG A 101 -12.32 -8.00 -12.25
CA ARG A 101 -12.26 -8.46 -13.64
C ARG A 101 -12.21 -7.28 -14.60
N PHE A 102 -13.12 -6.32 -14.44
CA PHE A 102 -13.09 -5.09 -15.24
C PHE A 102 -11.75 -4.35 -15.15
N CYS A 103 -11.21 -4.19 -13.94
CA CYS A 103 -9.88 -3.62 -13.70
C CYS A 103 -8.78 -4.38 -14.45
N SER A 104 -8.83 -5.71 -14.43
CA SER A 104 -7.85 -6.56 -15.13
C SER A 104 -7.94 -6.39 -16.66
N ASP A 105 -9.16 -6.39 -17.21
CA ASP A 105 -9.39 -6.22 -18.65
C ASP A 105 -8.96 -4.82 -19.13
N LEU A 106 -9.31 -3.78 -18.37
CA LEU A 106 -8.89 -2.40 -18.62
C LEU A 106 -7.37 -2.28 -18.63
N VAL A 107 -6.70 -2.81 -17.61
CA VAL A 107 -5.24 -2.74 -17.52
C VAL A 107 -4.60 -3.56 -18.63
N LYS A 108 -5.10 -4.76 -18.95
CA LYS A 108 -4.53 -5.59 -20.01
C LYS A 108 -4.65 -4.95 -21.39
N SER A 109 -5.73 -4.20 -21.64
CA SER A 109 -5.92 -3.42 -22.87
C SER A 109 -4.90 -2.28 -22.98
N LYS A 110 -4.65 -1.54 -21.89
CA LYS A 110 -3.74 -0.39 -21.88
C LYS A 110 -2.26 -0.76 -21.72
N PHE A 111 -1.98 -1.84 -21.01
CA PHE A 111 -0.65 -2.34 -20.68
C PHE A 111 -0.58 -3.85 -20.99
N PRO A 112 -0.40 -4.22 -22.27
CA PRO A 112 -0.43 -5.62 -22.70
C PRO A 112 0.62 -6.50 -22.03
N ASP A 113 1.73 -5.92 -21.56
CA ASP A 113 2.84 -6.65 -20.91
C ASP A 113 2.56 -7.00 -19.43
N VAL A 114 1.48 -6.47 -18.85
CA VAL A 114 1.08 -6.83 -17.49
C VAL A 114 0.81 -8.33 -17.43
N LYS A 115 1.53 -9.02 -16.56
CA LYS A 115 1.47 -10.48 -16.37
C LYS A 115 1.26 -10.89 -14.91
N VAL A 116 1.33 -9.94 -13.98
CA VAL A 116 1.16 -10.18 -12.55
C VAL A 116 0.10 -9.25 -11.97
N THR A 117 -0.81 -9.79 -11.17
CA THR A 117 -1.69 -9.00 -10.29
C THR A 117 -1.25 -9.17 -8.86
N ARG A 118 -1.02 -8.05 -8.15
CA ARG A 118 -0.70 -8.02 -6.72
C ARG A 118 -1.80 -7.31 -5.94
N LEU A 119 -2.03 -7.76 -4.72
CA LEU A 119 -2.99 -7.16 -3.80
C LEU A 119 -2.64 -7.53 -2.36
N THR A 120 -3.00 -6.68 -1.40
CA THR A 120 -2.82 -6.93 0.03
C THR A 120 -4.18 -7.14 0.68
N ARG A 121 -4.34 -8.23 1.46
CA ARG A 121 -5.57 -8.55 2.21
C ARG A 121 -5.25 -8.69 3.69
N VAL A 122 -6.05 -8.07 4.56
CA VAL A 122 -5.91 -8.17 6.01
C VAL A 122 -6.31 -9.57 6.51
N GLN A 123 -7.32 -10.18 5.88
CA GLN A 123 -7.81 -11.51 6.24
C GLN A 123 -8.05 -12.32 4.98
N LEU A 124 -7.53 -13.56 4.98
CA LEU A 124 -7.91 -14.60 4.03
C LEU A 124 -8.89 -15.53 4.75
N LEU A 125 -10.02 -15.81 4.13
CA LEU A 125 -10.85 -16.91 4.58
C LEU A 125 -10.03 -18.21 4.46
N PRO A 126 -10.18 -19.19 5.36
CA PRO A 126 -9.44 -20.46 5.26
C PRO A 126 -9.62 -21.17 3.91
N LYS A 127 -10.78 -21.02 3.28
CA LYS A 127 -11.04 -21.55 1.93
C LYS A 127 -10.28 -20.79 0.84
N ASP A 128 -10.02 -19.50 1.04
CA ASP A 128 -9.25 -18.66 0.13
C ASP A 128 -7.74 -18.86 0.24
N SER A 129 -7.22 -19.44 1.32
CA SER A 129 -5.77 -19.71 1.43
C SER A 129 -5.36 -20.94 0.63
N GLN A 130 -6.25 -21.93 0.46
CA GLN A 130 -5.95 -23.19 -0.23
C GLN A 130 -5.64 -23.02 -1.73
N LYS A 131 -6.14 -21.95 -2.36
CA LYS A 131 -5.85 -21.64 -3.77
C LYS A 131 -4.49 -20.98 -4.00
N TYR A 132 -3.79 -20.58 -2.93
CA TYR A 132 -2.49 -19.92 -3.03
C TYR A 132 -1.36 -20.86 -2.59
N ARG A 133 -0.24 -20.80 -3.31
CA ARG A 133 1.01 -21.39 -2.84
C ARG A 133 1.63 -20.46 -1.80
N LEU A 134 1.83 -20.95 -0.59
CA LEU A 134 2.59 -20.22 0.44
C LEU A 134 4.04 -20.08 -0.02
N ILE A 135 4.52 -18.84 -0.13
CA ILE A 135 5.92 -18.54 -0.50
C ILE A 135 6.76 -18.25 0.76
N THR A 136 6.22 -17.48 1.70
CA THR A 136 6.92 -17.09 2.93
C THR A 136 5.94 -16.82 4.07
N LYS A 137 6.42 -16.96 5.31
CA LYS A 137 5.72 -16.58 6.54
C LYS A 137 6.65 -15.72 7.38
N GLN A 138 6.15 -14.58 7.84
CA GLN A 138 6.89 -13.67 8.70
C GLN A 138 6.06 -13.33 9.93
N GLY A 139 6.73 -13.19 11.07
CA GLY A 139 6.14 -12.61 12.27
C GLY A 139 6.06 -11.09 12.10
N VAL A 140 4.88 -10.53 12.35
CA VAL A 140 4.67 -9.08 12.32
C VAL A 140 4.31 -8.63 13.72
N LEU A 141 5.11 -7.72 14.29
CA LEU A 141 4.78 -7.03 15.52
C LEU A 141 4.05 -5.73 15.16
N LEU A 142 2.75 -5.68 15.47
CA LEU A 142 1.98 -4.45 15.37
C LEU A 142 1.92 -3.80 16.75
N VAL A 143 2.40 -2.56 16.85
CA VAL A 143 2.30 -1.76 18.07
C VAL A 143 1.47 -0.52 17.77
N ARG A 144 0.50 -0.22 18.65
CA ARG A 144 -0.35 0.97 18.59
C ARG A 144 -0.34 1.64 19.96
N PHE A 145 -0.06 2.94 19.99
CA PHE A 145 -0.11 3.79 21.18
C PHE A 145 -0.41 5.23 20.75
N ARG A 146 -0.82 6.05 21.71
CA ARG A 146 -0.93 7.50 21.53
C ARG A 146 0.46 8.09 21.34
N ALA A 147 0.64 8.97 20.36
CA ALA A 147 1.95 9.48 19.98
C ALA A 147 2.67 10.18 21.15
N GLU A 148 1.91 10.84 22.02
CA GLU A 148 2.37 11.53 23.22
C GLU A 148 2.94 10.56 24.26
N GLU A 149 2.46 9.32 24.27
CA GLU A 149 2.94 8.26 25.17
C GLU A 149 4.17 7.53 24.62
N LEU A 150 4.58 7.75 23.36
CA LEU A 150 5.65 6.98 22.73
C LEU A 150 6.92 6.93 23.60
N LYS A 151 7.37 8.08 24.11
CA LYS A 151 8.56 8.15 24.97
C LYS A 151 8.40 7.32 26.25
N LEU A 152 7.24 7.44 26.90
CA LEU A 152 6.93 6.68 28.10
C LEU A 152 6.93 5.17 27.81
N ARG A 153 6.28 4.74 26.73
CA ARG A 153 6.23 3.33 26.32
C ARG A 153 7.59 2.76 25.95
N LEU A 154 8.44 3.55 25.28
CA LEU A 154 9.82 3.15 25.02
C LEU A 154 10.62 3.01 26.32
N SER A 155 10.42 3.90 27.29
CA SER A 155 11.04 3.79 28.61
C SER A 155 10.59 2.54 29.37
N ASP A 156 9.28 2.22 29.37
CA ASP A 156 8.73 1.00 30.00
C ASP A 156 9.33 -0.29 29.42
N LEU A 157 9.69 -0.27 28.13
CA LEU A 157 10.37 -1.38 27.45
C LEU A 157 11.87 -1.46 27.79
N GLY A 158 12.36 -0.62 28.72
CA GLY A 158 13.79 -0.50 29.04
C GLY A 158 14.61 0.16 27.92
N LEU A 159 13.96 0.74 26.92
CA LEU A 159 14.62 1.38 25.77
C LEU A 159 14.99 2.85 26.07
N GLY A 160 14.43 3.44 27.14
CA GLY A 160 14.70 4.82 27.57
C GLY A 160 16.14 5.06 28.03
N ASP A 161 16.80 4.02 28.56
CA ASP A 161 18.20 4.04 29.02
C ASP A 161 19.20 3.48 27.97
N ILE A 162 18.77 3.32 26.71
CA ILE A 162 19.67 2.82 25.64
C ILE A 162 20.86 3.75 25.40
N GLN A 163 20.77 5.04 25.72
CA GLN A 163 21.94 5.91 25.66
C GLN A 163 23.02 5.56 26.70
N SER A 164 22.67 4.98 27.87
CA SER A 164 23.65 4.60 28.89
C SER A 164 24.16 3.16 28.74
N SER A 165 23.33 2.24 28.24
CA SER A 165 23.66 0.81 28.08
C SER A 165 24.34 0.44 26.74
N LEU A 166 24.25 1.30 25.71
CA LEU A 166 25.09 1.18 24.49
C LEU A 166 26.59 1.42 24.74
N SER A 167 26.97 1.87 25.94
CA SER A 167 28.39 2.02 26.33
C SER A 167 29.19 0.72 26.34
N THR A 168 28.53 -0.44 26.16
CA THR A 168 29.18 -1.75 26.07
C THR A 168 28.99 -2.48 24.73
N SER A 169 28.27 -1.89 23.77
CA SER A 169 28.10 -2.46 22.41
C SER A 169 28.28 -1.38 21.34
N PHE A 170 29.44 -1.40 20.70
CA PHE A 170 29.94 -0.48 19.66
C PHE A 170 29.16 -0.52 18.32
N LYS A 171 27.82 -0.56 18.32
CA LYS A 171 27.08 -0.39 17.07
C LYS A 171 26.79 1.10 16.84
N PRO A 172 27.21 1.68 15.69
CA PRO A 172 26.88 3.05 15.36
C PRO A 172 25.35 3.24 15.32
N PRO A 173 24.86 4.47 15.56
CA PRO A 173 23.43 4.75 15.47
C PRO A 173 22.91 4.48 14.05
N PRO A 174 21.61 4.16 13.89
CA PRO A 174 21.01 3.99 12.57
C PRO A 174 21.26 5.20 11.68
N VAL A 175 21.55 4.93 10.41
CA VAL A 175 21.91 5.94 9.41
C VAL A 175 20.71 6.26 8.54
N ARG A 176 20.35 7.55 8.48
CA ARG A 176 19.39 8.08 7.50
C ARG A 176 20.07 8.19 6.15
N LEU A 177 19.48 7.55 5.15
CA LEU A 177 20.00 7.55 3.78
C LEU A 177 19.44 8.75 3.00
N ASP A 178 20.30 9.38 2.21
CA ASP A 178 19.87 10.30 1.15
C ASP A 178 19.44 9.54 -0.11
N ASN A 179 18.83 10.24 -1.07
CA ASN A 179 18.34 9.63 -2.31
C ASN A 179 19.42 8.89 -3.11
N THR A 180 20.68 9.36 -3.06
CA THR A 180 21.80 8.73 -3.77
C THR A 180 22.20 7.43 -3.09
N ALA A 181 22.30 7.44 -1.76
CA ALA A 181 22.61 6.28 -0.94
C ALA A 181 21.50 5.22 -1.03
N VAL A 182 20.22 5.62 -1.06
CA VAL A 182 19.09 4.71 -1.30
C VAL A 182 19.24 4.02 -2.65
N ARG A 183 19.44 4.77 -3.74
CA ARG A 183 19.61 4.16 -5.07
C ARG A 183 20.78 3.18 -5.11
N ARG A 184 21.93 3.58 -4.57
CA ARG A 184 23.11 2.71 -4.52
C ARG A 184 22.84 1.44 -3.73
N LEU A 185 22.31 1.56 -2.51
CA LEU A 185 22.13 0.42 -1.62
C LEU A 185 21.04 -0.56 -2.10
N TYR A 186 19.92 -0.05 -2.62
CA TYR A 186 18.76 -0.86 -2.99
C TYR A 186 18.75 -1.35 -4.45
N LEU A 187 19.42 -0.65 -5.38
CA LEU A 187 19.41 -1.04 -6.79
C LEU A 187 20.71 -1.67 -7.28
N THR A 188 21.85 -1.25 -6.73
CA THR A 188 23.17 -1.64 -7.27
C THR A 188 23.91 -2.66 -6.41
N SER A 189 23.41 -2.91 -5.21
CA SER A 189 24.05 -3.77 -4.21
C SER A 189 23.15 -4.96 -3.89
N ASP A 190 23.76 -6.13 -3.72
CA ASP A 190 23.11 -7.37 -3.30
C ASP A 190 22.86 -7.42 -1.78
N ARG A 191 23.42 -6.48 -1.01
CA ARG A 191 23.32 -6.43 0.46
C ARG A 191 21.89 -6.40 0.98
N MET A 192 20.97 -5.80 0.23
CA MET A 192 19.56 -5.73 0.63
C MET A 192 18.81 -7.05 0.40
N LEU A 193 19.37 -8.03 -0.31
CA LEU A 193 18.71 -9.32 -0.55
C LEU A 193 18.53 -10.13 0.74
N GLY A 194 19.45 -9.98 1.71
CA GLY A 194 19.34 -10.61 3.03
C GLY A 194 18.35 -9.91 3.96
N VAL A 195 18.00 -8.65 3.67
CA VAL A 195 17.12 -7.83 4.50
C VAL A 195 15.70 -7.82 3.96
N LEU A 196 15.54 -7.74 2.63
CA LEU A 196 14.25 -7.64 1.97
C LEU A 196 13.76 -9.02 1.54
N PRO A 197 12.63 -9.51 2.09
CA PRO A 197 12.09 -10.79 1.66
C PRO A 197 11.78 -10.76 0.16
N ASN A 198 12.38 -11.70 -0.57
CA ASN A 198 12.23 -11.81 -2.02
C ASN A 198 12.54 -10.49 -2.76
N ALA A 199 13.55 -9.74 -2.30
CA ALA A 199 13.97 -8.47 -2.92
C ALA A 199 12.79 -7.51 -3.18
N THR A 200 11.85 -7.46 -2.23
CA THR A 200 10.61 -6.70 -2.36
C THR A 200 10.52 -5.65 -1.26
N ILE A 201 10.35 -4.39 -1.66
CA ILE A 201 10.03 -3.30 -0.74
C ILE A 201 8.52 -3.32 -0.50
N ILE A 202 8.09 -3.41 0.75
CA ILE A 202 6.69 -3.26 1.14
C ILE A 202 6.54 -1.90 1.82
N GLN A 203 5.88 -0.95 1.14
CA GLN A 203 5.68 0.40 1.64
C GLN A 203 4.19 0.73 1.56
N ASN A 204 3.56 1.13 2.68
CA ASN A 204 2.10 1.38 2.75
C ASN A 204 1.27 0.29 2.05
N TRP A 205 1.65 -0.97 2.31
CA TRP A 205 0.95 -2.17 1.82
C TRP A 205 1.10 -2.40 0.32
N GLN A 206 2.03 -1.69 -0.32
CA GLN A 206 2.36 -1.79 -1.74
C GLN A 206 3.70 -2.53 -1.90
N PRO A 207 3.71 -3.71 -2.53
CA PRO A 207 4.93 -4.47 -2.82
C PRO A 207 5.58 -4.04 -4.15
N PHE A 208 6.79 -3.52 -4.09
CA PHE A 208 7.60 -3.07 -5.22
C PHE A 208 8.84 -3.95 -5.39
N LYS A 209 9.15 -4.36 -6.64
CA LYS A 209 10.47 -4.94 -6.97
C LYS A 209 11.55 -3.85 -6.84
N LEU A 210 12.79 -4.26 -6.59
CA LEU A 210 13.97 -3.39 -6.66
C LEU A 210 14.31 -3.01 -8.11
N LEU A 211 13.53 -2.08 -8.66
CA LEU A 211 13.67 -1.57 -10.02
C LEU A 211 13.82 -0.05 -10.02
N PRO A 212 14.59 0.53 -10.97
CA PRO A 212 14.72 1.98 -11.08
C PRO A 212 13.39 2.73 -11.20
N SER A 213 12.42 2.20 -11.96
CA SER A 213 11.09 2.78 -12.13
C SER A 213 10.29 2.82 -10.83
N ASN A 214 10.31 1.73 -10.06
CA ASN A 214 9.69 1.69 -8.74
C ASN A 214 10.38 2.60 -7.75
N MET A 215 11.71 2.70 -7.80
CA MET A 215 12.43 3.64 -6.97
C MET A 215 12.10 5.09 -7.31
N ALA A 216 11.83 5.42 -8.57
CA ALA A 216 11.37 6.75 -8.95
C ALA A 216 9.98 7.08 -8.34
N ILE A 217 9.11 6.09 -8.18
CA ILE A 217 7.82 6.25 -7.47
C ILE A 217 8.09 6.45 -5.97
N LEU A 218 8.89 5.58 -5.36
CA LEU A 218 9.14 5.57 -3.93
C LEU A 218 9.88 6.83 -3.45
N LEU A 219 10.83 7.35 -4.23
CA LEU A 219 11.59 8.57 -3.88
C LEU A 219 10.79 9.87 -4.03
N LYS A 220 9.62 9.84 -4.69
CA LYS A 220 8.69 10.98 -4.69
C LYS A 220 7.86 11.05 -3.41
N LYS A 221 7.78 9.95 -2.67
CA LYS A 221 7.06 9.89 -1.40
C LYS A 221 7.97 10.41 -0.28
N ASP A 222 7.34 11.04 0.71
CA ASP A 222 8.01 11.44 1.93
C ASP A 222 8.25 10.21 2.83
N ILE A 223 9.38 9.54 2.58
CA ILE A 223 9.83 8.34 3.30
C ILE A 223 11.22 8.62 3.89
N ASP A 224 11.35 8.36 5.19
CA ASP A 224 12.63 8.25 5.86
C ASP A 224 13.18 6.84 5.68
N TRP A 225 14.29 6.76 4.94
CA TRP A 225 15.02 5.51 4.67
C TRP A 225 16.15 5.37 5.68
N MET A 226 16.07 4.34 6.52
CA MET A 226 17.05 4.09 7.57
C MET A 226 17.63 2.68 7.45
N VAL A 227 18.91 2.55 7.76
CA VAL A 227 19.59 1.26 7.95
C VAL A 227 20.42 1.28 9.23
N ASP A 228 20.69 0.12 9.81
CA ASP A 228 21.59 -0.01 10.94
C ASP A 228 23.06 0.20 10.55
N ASP A 229 23.45 -0.25 9.35
CA ASP A 229 24.79 -0.10 8.80
C ASP A 229 24.74 0.05 7.27
N VAL A 230 25.47 1.01 6.69
CA VAL A 230 25.48 1.27 5.23
C VAL A 230 26.33 0.24 4.47
N ALA A 231 27.39 -0.26 5.11
CA ALA A 231 28.30 -1.24 4.55
C ALA A 231 27.72 -2.66 4.59
N ASN A 232 27.01 -3.02 5.66
CA ASN A 232 26.42 -4.35 5.80
C ASN A 232 25.08 -4.30 6.56
N PRO A 233 24.00 -3.79 5.93
CA PRO A 233 22.72 -3.63 6.59
C PRO A 233 22.14 -4.99 7.01
N THR A 234 21.72 -5.09 8.27
CA THR A 234 20.94 -6.23 8.77
C THR A 234 19.48 -5.87 9.04
N VAL A 235 19.21 -4.57 9.18
CA VAL A 235 17.87 -4.02 9.41
C VAL A 235 17.68 -2.80 8.51
N THR A 236 16.47 -2.68 7.96
CA THR A 236 16.04 -1.45 7.28
C THR A 236 14.70 -1.00 7.81
N SER A 237 14.51 0.31 7.91
CA SER A 237 13.23 0.93 8.23
C SER A 237 12.83 1.91 7.12
N LEU A 238 11.55 1.86 6.76
CA LEU A 238 10.91 2.70 5.75
C LEU A 238 9.73 3.39 6.43
N CYS A 239 9.96 4.60 6.94
CA CYS A 239 8.96 5.33 7.72
C CYS A 239 8.33 6.42 6.87
N THR A 240 7.00 6.47 6.80
CA THR A 240 6.29 7.65 6.28
C THR A 240 5.87 8.56 7.42
N PHE A 241 5.94 9.86 7.20
CA PHE A 241 5.46 10.82 8.19
C PHE A 241 3.99 10.53 8.58
N PRO A 242 3.65 10.56 9.88
CA PRO A 242 2.27 10.39 10.32
C PRO A 242 1.35 11.44 9.68
N PHE A 243 0.16 11.02 9.28
CA PHE A 243 -0.86 11.92 8.73
C PHE A 243 -2.15 11.80 9.54
N ARG A 244 -2.93 12.88 9.57
CA ARG A 244 -4.24 12.86 10.23
C ARG A 244 -5.19 11.97 9.46
N VAL A 245 -5.93 11.14 10.18
CA VAL A 245 -7.03 10.37 9.63
C VAL A 245 -8.33 11.15 9.87
N PRO A 246 -9.04 11.59 8.83
CA PRO A 246 -10.11 12.57 8.99
C PRO A 246 -11.46 12.00 9.49
N ILE A 247 -11.62 10.68 9.58
CA ILE A 247 -12.89 10.03 9.96
C ILE A 247 -12.82 9.36 11.35
N GLY A 248 -11.68 9.43 12.04
CA GLY A 248 -11.52 8.91 13.39
C GLY A 248 -11.75 10.01 14.42
N ASP A 249 -12.84 9.92 15.18
CA ASP A 249 -13.03 10.72 16.41
C ASP A 249 -12.23 10.14 17.59
N ASP A 250 -11.78 8.88 17.47
CA ASP A 250 -11.05 8.15 18.51
C ASP A 250 -9.53 8.27 18.34
N TRP A 251 -8.95 9.21 19.08
CA TRP A 251 -7.49 9.39 19.27
C TRP A 251 -7.07 8.85 20.64
#